data_AF-A0A960H5E0-F1
#
_entry.id   AF-A0A960H5E0-F1
#
_cell.length_a   1.000
_cell.length_b   1.000
_cell.length_c   1.000
_cell.angle_alpha   90.00
_cell.angle_beta   90.00
_cell.angle_gamma   90.00
#
_symmetry.space_group_name_H-M   'P 1'
#
loop_
_entity.id
_entity.type
_entity.pdbx_description
1 polymer ?
#
loop_
_entity_poly.entity_id
_entity_poly.type
_entity_poly.pdbx_seq_one_letter_code
_entity_poly.pdbx_strand_id
1 'polypeptide(L)'
;MHAYIDFDNGPVFAIPARDGWHGFAGCEGMLLEGPQGWGEFSPPAAVAGVRAARYLTAAIEAGTVGWPDPVRGRVAVAVAVPAVEPEPAAAIAATGGCGTADVRVARG
;
A
#
# COMPACT_ATOMS: atom_id res chain seq x y z
N MET A 1 31.60 1.22 2.74
CA MET A 1 30.23 1.74 2.89
C MET A 1 29.31 0.54 2.77
N HIS A 2 28.99 -0.12 3.88
CA HIS A 2 27.99 -1.18 3.85
C HIS A 2 26.67 -0.51 3.47
N ALA A 3 26.07 -0.92 2.35
CA ALA A 3 24.69 -0.54 2.10
C ALA A 3 23.87 -1.04 3.29
N TYR A 4 23.21 -0.13 3.99
CA TYR A 4 22.44 -0.43 5.20
C TYR A 4 21.20 -1.29 4.93
N ILE A 5 20.99 -1.71 3.67
CA ILE A 5 19.87 -2.53 3.20
C ILE A 5 20.46 -3.74 2.47
N ASP A 6 20.04 -4.93 2.88
CA ASP A 6 20.29 -6.18 2.18
C ASP A 6 19.19 -6.41 1.14
N PHE A 7 19.52 -6.19 -0.13
CA PHE A 7 18.60 -6.46 -1.24
C PHE A 7 18.56 -7.93 -1.64
N ASP A 8 19.60 -8.71 -1.31
CA ASP A 8 19.73 -10.09 -1.77
C ASP A 8 18.87 -11.03 -0.92
N ASN A 9 18.62 -10.68 0.36
CA ASN A 9 17.84 -11.49 1.30
C ASN A 9 16.55 -10.81 1.80
N GLY A 10 16.12 -9.72 1.16
CA GLY A 10 14.86 -9.06 1.48
C GLY A 10 13.66 -10.00 1.34
N PRO A 11 12.78 -10.14 2.36
CA PRO A 11 11.59 -10.97 2.24
C PRO A 11 10.68 -10.49 1.12
N VAL A 12 10.32 -11.39 0.21
CA VAL A 12 9.32 -11.13 -0.83
C VAL A 12 7.94 -11.59 -0.39
N PHE A 13 6.91 -10.91 -0.85
CA PHE A 13 5.53 -11.27 -0.54
C PHE A 13 4.62 -11.18 -1.76
N ALA A 14 3.54 -11.96 -1.70
CA ALA A 14 2.40 -11.88 -2.61
C ALA A 14 1.13 -12.05 -1.78
N ILE A 15 0.31 -10.99 -1.70
CA ILE A 15 -0.92 -10.95 -0.91
C ILE A 15 -2.10 -10.76 -1.88
N PRO A 16 -3.00 -11.75 -2.02
CA PRO A 16 -4.12 -11.65 -2.95
C PRO A 16 -5.14 -10.59 -2.48
N ALA A 17 -5.78 -9.94 -3.44
CA ALA A 17 -6.89 -9.05 -3.16
C ALA A 17 -8.11 -9.84 -2.66
N ARG A 18 -8.97 -9.17 -1.89
CA ARG A 18 -10.31 -9.70 -1.58
C ARG A 18 -11.21 -9.56 -2.81
N ASP A 19 -12.27 -10.39 -2.84
CA ASP A 19 -13.29 -10.33 -3.89
C ASP A 19 -13.88 -8.91 -4.06
N GLY A 20 -14.26 -8.57 -5.30
CA GLY A 20 -14.85 -7.28 -5.67
C GLY A 20 -13.85 -6.22 -6.14
N TRP A 21 -12.54 -6.42 -5.93
CA TRP A 21 -11.49 -5.52 -6.42
C TRP A 21 -11.05 -5.85 -7.85
N HIS A 22 -11.97 -5.67 -8.81
CA HIS A 22 -11.67 -5.83 -10.23
C HIS A 22 -10.49 -4.95 -10.68
N GLY A 23 -9.60 -5.51 -11.50
CA GLY A 23 -8.37 -4.85 -11.95
C GLY A 23 -7.22 -4.82 -10.93
N PHE A 24 -7.39 -5.38 -9.74
CA PHE A 24 -6.34 -5.50 -8.72
C PHE A 24 -6.28 -6.94 -8.19
N ALA A 25 -5.33 -7.73 -8.67
CA ALA A 25 -5.17 -9.13 -8.27
C ALA A 25 -4.62 -9.28 -6.85
N GLY A 26 -3.98 -8.24 -6.32
CA GLY A 26 -3.27 -8.27 -5.06
C GLY A 26 -2.02 -7.40 -5.10
N CYS A 27 -1.26 -7.46 -4.02
CA CYS A 27 -0.01 -6.74 -3.87
C CYS A 27 1.15 -7.73 -3.86
N GLU A 28 2.15 -7.47 -4.69
CA GLU A 28 3.44 -8.16 -4.68
C GLU A 28 4.53 -7.14 -4.36
N GLY A 29 5.57 -7.58 -3.65
CA GLY A 29 6.63 -6.68 -3.27
C GLY A 29 7.74 -7.33 -2.46
N MET A 30 8.63 -6.48 -1.97
CA MET A 30 9.76 -6.85 -1.12
C MET A 30 9.84 -5.91 0.08
N LEU A 31 10.12 -6.47 1.25
CA LEU A 31 10.40 -5.71 2.45
C LEU A 31 11.91 -5.45 2.55
N LEU A 32 12.28 -4.19 2.81
CA LEU A 32 13.65 -3.74 2.95
C LEU A 32 13.91 -3.36 4.40
N GLU A 33 14.76 -4.13 5.08
CA GLU A 33 15.20 -3.80 6.43
C GLU A 33 16.36 -2.81 6.39
N GLY A 34 16.27 -1.77 7.21
CA GLY A 34 17.34 -0.81 7.44
C GLY A 34 17.37 -0.34 8.90
N PRO A 35 18.32 0.55 9.24
CA PRO A 35 18.59 0.97 10.61
C PRO A 35 17.44 1.73 11.29
N GLN A 36 16.48 2.26 10.53
CA GLN A 36 15.29 2.95 11.06
C GLN A 36 14.04 2.06 11.04
N GLY A 37 14.14 0.82 10.54
CA GLY A 37 13.05 -0.13 10.45
C GLY A 37 12.86 -0.65 9.04
N TRP A 38 11.59 -0.90 8.68
CA TRP A 38 11.24 -1.56 7.42
C TRP A 38 10.63 -0.58 6.43
N GLY A 39 11.04 -0.71 5.17
CA GLY A 39 10.37 -0.11 4.02
C GLY A 39 9.73 -1.15 3.10
N GLU A 40 8.71 -0.74 2.37
CA GLU A 40 7.99 -1.61 1.43
C GLU A 40 8.21 -1.16 -0.01
N PHE A 41 8.75 -2.06 -0.84
CA PHE A 41 8.82 -1.88 -2.28
C PHE A 41 7.76 -2.73 -2.98
N SER A 42 6.65 -2.10 -3.37
CA SER A 42 5.48 -2.77 -3.99
C SER A 42 4.90 -1.95 -5.16
N PRO A 43 5.68 -1.68 -6.22
CA PRO A 43 5.16 -0.94 -7.38
C PRO A 43 4.05 -1.74 -8.08
N PRO A 44 2.98 -1.09 -8.58
CA PRO A 44 2.02 -1.75 -9.45
C PRO A 44 2.72 -2.37 -10.68
N ALA A 45 2.26 -3.54 -11.14
CA ALA A 45 2.93 -4.30 -12.21
C ALA A 45 3.17 -3.51 -13.52
N ALA A 46 2.32 -2.52 -13.83
CA ALA A 46 2.48 -1.67 -15.02
C ALA A 46 3.54 -0.55 -14.86
N VAL A 47 4.12 -0.38 -13.67
CA VAL A 47 5.10 0.67 -13.36
C VAL A 47 6.51 0.10 -13.49
N ALA A 48 7.29 0.67 -14.41
CA ALA A 48 8.66 0.25 -14.69
C ALA A 48 9.62 1.45 -14.84
N GLY A 49 10.92 1.14 -14.91
CA GLY A 49 11.99 2.11 -15.15
C GLY A 49 12.04 3.22 -14.08
N VAL A 50 12.17 4.47 -14.52
CA VAL A 50 12.31 5.64 -13.62
C VAL A 50 11.14 5.79 -12.65
N ARG A 51 9.94 5.36 -13.04
CA ARG A 51 8.77 5.41 -12.13
C ARG A 51 8.89 4.37 -11.02
N ALA A 52 9.37 3.16 -11.33
CA ALA A 52 9.62 2.13 -10.31
C ALA A 52 10.75 2.56 -9.35
N ALA A 53 11.76 3.27 -9.85
CA ALA A 53 12.83 3.80 -9.01
C ALA A 53 12.30 4.72 -7.88
N ARG A 54 11.21 5.47 -8.10
CA ARG A 54 10.60 6.29 -7.05
C ARG A 54 9.98 5.47 -5.92
N TYR A 55 9.39 4.32 -6.23
CA TYR A 55 8.90 3.38 -5.22
C TYR A 55 10.07 2.82 -4.41
N LEU A 56 11.18 2.49 -5.07
CA LEU A 56 12.38 2.01 -4.39
C LEU A 56 12.96 3.09 -3.47
N THR A 57 13.03 4.34 -3.93
CA THR A 57 13.49 5.45 -3.09
C THR A 57 12.62 5.59 -1.83
N ALA A 58 11.30 5.53 -1.96
CA ALA A 58 10.38 5.60 -0.83
C ALA A 58 10.56 4.44 0.16
N ALA A 59 10.78 3.22 -0.35
CA ALA A 59 11.06 2.05 0.49
C ALA A 59 12.37 2.21 1.26
N ILE A 60 13.44 2.68 0.60
CA ILE A 60 14.73 2.92 1.24
C ILE A 60 14.62 4.01 2.32
N GLU A 61 13.93 5.11 2.04
CA GLU A 61 13.75 6.24 2.98
C GLU A 61 13.10 5.78 4.29
N ALA A 62 12.03 5.00 4.20
CA ALA A 62 11.35 4.44 5.38
C ALA A 62 12.28 3.59 6.26
N GLY A 63 13.16 2.78 5.65
CA GLY A 63 14.09 1.92 6.38
C GLY A 63 15.38 2.60 6.85
N THR A 64 15.76 3.76 6.30
CA THR A 64 17.09 4.36 6.56
C THR A 64 17.07 5.75 7.15
N VAL A 65 16.04 6.55 6.85
CA VAL A 65 15.91 7.94 7.32
C VAL A 65 14.76 8.05 8.32
N GLY A 66 13.65 7.35 8.07
CA GLY A 66 12.42 7.48 8.84
C GLY A 66 11.57 8.68 8.41
N TRP A 67 10.46 8.90 9.10
CA TRP A 67 9.51 9.97 8.78
C TRP A 67 9.69 11.20 9.68
N PRO A 68 9.31 12.41 9.21
CA PRO A 68 9.22 13.58 10.07
C PRO A 68 8.29 13.36 11.27
N ASP A 69 8.54 14.09 12.35
CA ASP A 69 7.75 13.98 13.58
C ASP A 69 6.24 14.17 13.32
N PRO A 70 5.38 13.25 13.79
CA PRO A 70 3.94 13.36 13.56
C PRO A 70 3.34 14.49 14.40
N VAL A 71 2.60 15.39 13.76
CA VAL A 71 1.86 16.47 14.46
C VAL A 71 0.50 16.03 15.03
N ARG A 72 0.11 14.76 14.81
CA ARG A 72 -1.12 14.15 15.33
C ARG A 72 -0.95 12.64 15.48
N GLY A 73 -1.57 12.06 16.50
CA GLY A 73 -1.50 10.61 16.75
C GLY A 73 -2.51 9.77 15.97
N ARG A 74 -3.51 10.38 15.31
CA ARG A 74 -4.54 9.69 14.52
C ARG A 74 -4.88 10.49 13.26
N VAL A 75 -5.16 9.79 12.17
CA VAL A 75 -5.61 10.36 10.88
C VAL A 75 -6.96 9.75 10.56
N ALA A 76 -7.95 10.59 10.23
CA ALA A 76 -9.25 10.10 9.75
C ALA A 76 -9.09 9.53 8.33
N VAL A 77 -9.70 8.38 8.07
CA VAL A 77 -9.64 7.68 6.78
C VAL A 77 -11.02 7.51 6.18
N ALA A 78 -11.07 7.28 4.87
CA ALA A 78 -12.29 6.85 4.19
C ALA A 78 -12.33 5.33 4.11
N VAL A 79 -13.53 4.73 4.21
CA VAL A 79 -13.72 3.32 3.88
C VAL A 79 -13.70 3.15 2.36
N ALA A 80 -12.90 2.20 1.89
CA ALA A 80 -12.80 1.88 0.47
C ALA A 80 -13.91 0.90 0.06
N VAL A 81 -14.80 1.33 -0.84
CA VAL A 81 -15.93 0.54 -1.34
C VAL A 81 -15.64 0.10 -2.78
N PRO A 82 -15.44 -1.22 -3.03
CA PRO A 82 -15.19 -1.73 -4.37
C PRO A 82 -16.41 -1.59 -5.29
N ALA A 83 -16.23 -1.84 -6.59
CA ALA A 83 -17.31 -1.78 -7.57
C ALA A 83 -18.22 -3.02 -7.49
N VAL A 84 -19.02 -3.08 -6.42
CA VAL A 84 -19.97 -4.16 -6.10
C VAL A 84 -21.43 -3.66 -6.22
N GLU A 85 -22.38 -4.58 -6.09
CA GLU A 85 -23.80 -4.23 -6.09
C GLU A 85 -24.18 -3.29 -4.93
N PRO A 86 -25.28 -2.52 -5.03
CA PRO A 86 -25.62 -1.47 -4.07
C PRO A 86 -25.76 -1.95 -2.62
N GLU A 87 -26.32 -3.13 -2.40
CA GLU A 87 -26.53 -3.67 -1.05
C GLU A 87 -25.19 -3.99 -0.33
N PRO A 88 -24.25 -4.77 -0.92
CA PRO A 88 -22.90 -4.92 -0.39
C PRO A 88 -22.16 -3.59 -0.19
N ALA A 89 -22.30 -2.65 -1.14
CA ALA A 89 -21.66 -1.34 -1.04
C ALA A 89 -22.16 -0.56 0.20
N ALA A 90 -23.47 -0.53 0.41
CA ALA A 90 -24.09 0.09 1.59
C ALA A 90 -23.66 -0.59 2.89
N ALA A 91 -23.56 -1.92 2.90
CA ALA A 91 -23.10 -2.67 4.07
C ALA A 91 -21.63 -2.33 4.44
N ILE A 92 -20.72 -2.26 3.45
CA ILE A 92 -19.33 -1.87 3.67
C ILE A 92 -19.26 -0.44 4.22
N ALA A 93 -20.00 0.49 3.62
CA ALA A 93 -20.03 1.88 4.07
C ALA A 93 -20.54 2.02 5.53
N ALA A 94 -21.60 1.29 5.88
CA ALA A 94 -22.20 1.34 7.21
C ALA A 94 -21.33 0.70 8.31
N THR A 95 -20.61 -0.38 7.96
CA THR A 95 -19.81 -1.15 8.93
C THR A 95 -18.34 -0.73 9.00
N GLY A 96 -17.86 0.08 8.05
CA GLY A 96 -16.46 0.51 7.97
C GLY A 96 -16.00 1.49 9.05
N GLY A 97 -16.91 2.01 9.90
CA GLY A 97 -16.57 2.90 11.02
C GLY A 97 -15.99 4.26 10.62
N CYS A 98 -16.08 4.63 9.34
CA CYS A 98 -15.53 5.87 8.79
C CYS A 98 -16.63 6.91 8.55
N GLY A 99 -16.32 8.19 8.71
CA GLY A 99 -17.24 9.28 8.37
C GLY A 99 -17.30 9.60 6.86
N THR A 100 -16.53 8.89 6.04
CA THR A 100 -16.39 9.11 4.60
C THR A 100 -16.17 7.78 3.89
N ALA A 101 -16.69 7.65 2.67
CA ALA A 101 -16.51 6.47 1.83
C ALA A 101 -15.92 6.88 0.46
N ASP A 102 -14.94 6.11 -0.03
CA ASP A 102 -14.41 6.19 -1.39
C ASP A 102 -15.03 5.07 -2.22
N VAL A 103 -15.93 5.42 -3.14
CA VAL A 103 -16.75 4.45 -3.88
C VAL A 103 -16.27 4.35 -5.32
N ARG A 104 -15.84 3.14 -5.72
CA ARG A 104 -15.46 2.86 -7.11
C ARG A 104 -16.69 2.67 -7.99
N VAL A 105 -16.85 3.54 -8.99
CA VAL A 105 -18.02 3.60 -9.89
C VAL A 105 -17.72 3.11 -11.32
N ALA A 106 -17.00 1.99 -11.47
CA ALA A 106 -16.85 1.23 -12.72
C ALA A 106 -16.13 -0.10 -12.42
N ARG A 107 -16.52 -1.17 -13.11
CA ARG A 107 -15.73 -2.42 -13.13
C ARG A 107 -14.75 -2.31 -14.31
N GLY A 108 -13.48 -2.06 -14.00
CA GLY A 108 -12.38 -2.16 -14.97
C GLY A 108 -11.96 -3.59 -15.20
#